data_AF-A0A2E3UWE1-F1
#
_entry.id   AF-A0A2E3UWE1-F1
#
_cell.length_a   1.000
_cell.length_b   1.000
_cell.length_c   1.000
_cell.angle_alpha   90.00
_cell.angle_beta   90.00
_cell.angle_gamma   90.00
#
_symmetry.space_group_name_H-M   'P 1'
#
loop_
_entity.id
_entity.type
_entity.pdbx_description
1 polymer ?
#
loop_
_entity_poly.entity_id
_entity_poly.type
_entity_poly.pdbx_seq_one_letter_code
_entity_poly.pdbx_strand_id
1 'polypeptide(L)'
;MSIFQWFADFKEKRRKRNISSHLKTLQNPKAIREDRMASLEFFNELDDIEVSVNALLKRFNFSIDHGIYDTREKELAMKGIIRFGSDALPLLLAHLKKSDKIAWPIKIYEKLASSHEIAEALEACLDFGDVAFDQNKVDKNYDILCHLRDYKTPDSGEKLLHFLKEHDERLRFAGAEVILAQDSEHLAAKLEHYLLDESAENIRLRQAVTEKYERLKWEIKEKEKIKIGQKLIDGYKVDPNFYIVKES
;
A
#
# COMPACT_ATOMS: atom_id res chain seq x y z
N MET A 1 -36.94 -33.11 -18.20
CA MET A 1 -36.00 -32.02 -18.54
C MET A 1 -36.13 -31.72 -20.02
N SER A 2 -36.22 -30.44 -20.40
CA SER A 2 -36.29 -30.01 -21.82
C SER A 2 -34.93 -30.16 -22.50
N ILE A 3 -34.91 -30.48 -23.80
CA ILE A 3 -33.68 -30.57 -24.62
C ILE A 3 -32.91 -29.24 -24.56
N PHE A 4 -33.61 -28.10 -24.54
CA PHE A 4 -33.01 -26.77 -24.39
C PHE A 4 -32.30 -26.59 -23.05
N GLN A 5 -32.89 -27.09 -21.96
CA GLN A 5 -32.29 -27.06 -20.63
C GLN A 5 -31.00 -27.89 -20.61
N TRP A 6 -31.03 -29.09 -21.19
CA TRP A 6 -29.87 -29.97 -21.27
C TRP A 6 -28.71 -29.35 -22.07
N PHE A 7 -29.00 -28.71 -23.21
CA PHE A 7 -27.99 -28.01 -24.01
C PHE A 7 -27.38 -26.81 -23.26
N ALA A 8 -28.20 -26.03 -22.55
CA ALA A 8 -27.73 -24.91 -21.72
C ALA A 8 -26.80 -25.41 -20.61
N ASP A 9 -27.22 -26.45 -19.87
CA ASP A 9 -26.43 -27.06 -18.80
C ASP A 9 -25.10 -27.63 -19.33
N PHE A 10 -25.11 -28.24 -20.51
CA PHE A 10 -23.91 -28.77 -21.15
C PHE A 10 -22.92 -27.65 -21.52
N LYS A 11 -23.41 -26.56 -22.12
CA LYS A 11 -22.59 -25.39 -22.47
C LYS A 11 -21.99 -24.75 -21.22
N GLU A 12 -22.78 -24.63 -20.15
CA GLU A 12 -22.31 -24.08 -18.87
C GLU A 12 -21.23 -24.96 -18.22
N LYS A 13 -21.44 -26.28 -18.18
CA LYS A 13 -20.43 -27.23 -17.68
C LYS A 13 -19.11 -27.12 -18.47
N ARG A 14 -19.19 -27.02 -19.79
CA ARG A 14 -18.00 -26.83 -20.64
C ARG A 14 -17.29 -25.51 -20.34
N ARG A 15 -18.04 -24.41 -20.22
CA ARG A 15 -17.50 -23.09 -19.84
C ARG A 15 -16.77 -23.15 -18.49
N LYS A 16 -17.41 -23.71 -17.46
CA LYS A 16 -16.83 -23.89 -16.12
C LYS A 16 -15.54 -24.73 -16.15
N ARG A 17 -15.54 -25.83 -16.91
CA ARG A 17 -14.35 -26.66 -17.09
C ARG A 17 -13.21 -25.88 -17.76
N ASN A 18 -13.53 -25.08 -18.78
CA ASN A 18 -12.51 -24.29 -19.49
C ASN A 18 -11.89 -23.22 -18.58
N ILE A 19 -12.72 -22.48 -17.85
CA ILE A 19 -12.28 -21.49 -16.84
C ILE A 19 -11.37 -22.16 -15.80
N SER A 20 -11.78 -23.32 -15.26
CA SER A 20 -10.99 -24.04 -14.27
C SER A 20 -9.62 -24.49 -14.82
N SER A 21 -9.58 -24.93 -16.08
CA SER A 21 -8.33 -25.37 -16.74
C SER A 21 -7.35 -24.21 -16.90
N HIS A 22 -7.81 -23.07 -17.44
CA HIS A 22 -6.97 -21.88 -17.61
C HIS A 22 -6.54 -21.29 -16.27
N LEU A 23 -7.42 -21.29 -15.26
CA LEU A 23 -7.08 -20.80 -13.92
C LEU A 23 -5.94 -21.63 -13.29
N LYS A 24 -6.03 -22.97 -13.36
CA LYS A 24 -4.97 -23.86 -12.85
C LYS A 24 -3.63 -23.60 -13.53
N THR A 25 -3.66 -23.36 -14.83
CA THR A 25 -2.47 -23.08 -15.64
C THR A 25 -1.85 -21.74 -15.25
N LEU A 26 -2.68 -20.69 -15.13
CA LEU A 26 -2.26 -19.35 -14.75
C LEU A 26 -1.64 -19.29 -13.35
N GLN A 27 -2.14 -20.11 -12.42
CA GLN A 27 -1.64 -20.21 -11.04
C GLN A 27 -0.38 -21.04 -10.89
N ASN A 28 0.07 -21.75 -11.93
CA ASN A 28 1.20 -22.66 -11.85
C ASN A 28 2.48 -21.98 -12.36
N PRO A 29 3.44 -21.63 -11.46
CA PRO A 29 4.70 -21.01 -11.87
C PRO A 29 5.55 -21.91 -12.78
N LYS A 30 5.33 -23.24 -12.71
CA LYS A 30 6.06 -24.25 -13.49
C LYS A 30 5.41 -24.59 -14.82
N ALA A 31 4.22 -24.05 -15.12
CA ALA A 31 3.64 -24.21 -16.46
C ALA A 31 4.59 -23.62 -17.52
N ILE A 32 4.53 -24.12 -18.75
CA ILE A 32 5.29 -23.47 -19.83
C ILE A 32 4.71 -22.07 -20.09
N ARG A 33 5.57 -21.17 -20.57
CA ARG A 33 5.22 -19.76 -20.73
C ARG A 33 4.04 -19.57 -21.68
N GLU A 34 4.04 -20.29 -22.79
CA GLU A 34 3.03 -20.23 -23.85
C GLU A 34 1.64 -20.55 -23.30
N ASP A 35 1.54 -21.59 -22.45
CA ASP A 35 0.27 -21.98 -21.81
C ASP A 35 -0.23 -20.93 -20.82
N ARG A 36 0.68 -20.30 -20.06
CA ARG A 36 0.32 -19.18 -19.17
C ARG A 36 -0.14 -17.97 -19.95
N MET A 37 0.55 -17.62 -21.04
CA MET A 37 0.19 -16.51 -21.93
C MET A 37 -1.20 -16.74 -22.54
N ALA A 38 -1.46 -17.93 -23.08
CA ALA A 38 -2.77 -18.29 -23.61
C ALA A 38 -3.88 -18.22 -22.54
N SER A 39 -3.56 -18.57 -21.30
CA SER A 39 -4.50 -18.45 -20.18
C SER A 39 -4.75 -17.00 -19.76
N LEU A 40 -3.73 -16.13 -19.81
CA LEU A 40 -3.90 -14.69 -19.62
C LEU A 40 -4.79 -14.08 -20.70
N GLU A 41 -4.54 -14.41 -21.97
CA GLU A 41 -5.34 -13.96 -23.11
C GLU A 41 -6.79 -14.41 -22.98
N PHE A 42 -7.03 -15.67 -22.60
CA PHE A 42 -8.38 -16.19 -22.34
C PHE A 42 -9.15 -15.33 -21.32
N PHE A 43 -8.54 -14.98 -20.18
CA PHE A 43 -9.20 -14.13 -19.18
C PHE A 43 -9.28 -12.66 -19.58
N ASN A 44 -8.37 -12.19 -20.44
CA ASN A 44 -8.44 -10.84 -20.99
C ASN A 44 -9.61 -10.67 -21.98
N GLU A 45 -10.00 -11.74 -22.68
CA GLU A 45 -11.13 -11.76 -23.62
C GLU A 45 -12.47 -12.12 -22.96
N LEU A 46 -12.43 -12.74 -21.78
CA LEU A 46 -13.64 -13.19 -21.08
C LEU A 46 -14.46 -11.98 -20.58
N ASP A 47 -15.71 -11.88 -21.05
CA ASP A 47 -16.66 -10.84 -20.63
C ASP A 47 -17.41 -11.26 -19.35
N ASP A 48 -16.66 -11.42 -18.27
CA ASP A 48 -17.13 -11.75 -16.93
C ASP A 48 -16.15 -11.14 -15.94
N ILE A 49 -16.50 -9.96 -15.41
CA ILE A 49 -15.58 -9.17 -14.57
C ILE A 49 -15.12 -9.93 -13.34
N GLU A 50 -16.05 -10.59 -12.64
CA GLU A 50 -15.73 -11.29 -11.39
C GLU A 50 -14.80 -12.47 -11.66
N VAL A 51 -15.07 -13.27 -12.69
CA VAL A 51 -14.21 -14.40 -13.04
C VAL A 51 -12.85 -13.92 -13.56
N SER A 52 -12.86 -12.92 -14.44
CA SER A 52 -11.64 -12.46 -15.12
C SER A 52 -10.69 -11.76 -14.17
N VAL A 53 -11.18 -10.77 -13.41
CA VAL A 53 -10.33 -10.00 -12.48
C VAL A 53 -9.76 -10.90 -11.39
N ASN A 54 -10.58 -11.78 -10.78
CA ASN A 54 -10.10 -12.71 -9.76
C ASN A 54 -9.06 -13.71 -10.29
N ALA A 55 -9.18 -14.13 -11.55
CA ALA A 55 -8.21 -15.02 -12.19
C ALA A 55 -6.89 -14.29 -12.50
N LEU A 56 -6.97 -13.13 -13.15
CA LEU A 56 -5.80 -12.32 -13.54
C LEU A 56 -4.99 -11.87 -12.32
N LEU A 57 -5.66 -11.50 -11.23
CA LEU A 57 -5.02 -11.15 -9.95
C LEU A 57 -4.12 -12.26 -9.41
N LYS A 58 -4.38 -13.54 -9.72
CA LYS A 58 -3.53 -14.65 -9.27
C LYS A 58 -2.12 -14.57 -9.83
N ARG A 59 -1.92 -13.90 -10.97
CA ARG A 59 -0.58 -13.77 -11.56
C ARG A 59 0.38 -12.94 -10.69
N PHE A 60 -0.14 -12.05 -9.86
CA PHE A 60 0.68 -11.20 -9.00
C PHE A 60 1.20 -11.91 -7.74
N ASN A 61 0.70 -13.11 -7.44
CA ASN A 61 1.05 -13.85 -6.21
C ASN A 61 2.43 -14.51 -6.27
N PHE A 62 3.09 -14.54 -7.43
CA PHE A 62 4.41 -15.14 -7.57
C PHE A 62 5.25 -14.41 -8.63
N SER A 63 6.55 -14.69 -8.60
CA SER A 63 7.52 -14.28 -9.62
C SER A 63 8.04 -15.51 -10.35
N ILE A 64 8.47 -15.34 -11.60
CA ILE A 64 9.17 -16.37 -12.39
C ILE A 64 10.61 -15.96 -12.65
N ASP A 65 11.52 -16.92 -12.81
CA ASP A 65 12.98 -16.73 -12.83
C ASP A 65 13.47 -15.73 -13.90
N HIS A 66 12.77 -15.63 -15.03
CA HIS A 66 13.10 -14.68 -16.08
C HIS A 66 12.33 -13.37 -15.90
N GLY A 67 12.95 -12.40 -15.20
CA GLY A 67 12.32 -11.13 -14.82
C GLY A 67 11.61 -10.37 -15.95
N ILE A 68 12.17 -10.31 -17.16
CA ILE A 68 11.51 -9.65 -18.30
C ILE A 68 10.19 -10.34 -18.67
N TYR A 69 10.15 -11.67 -18.65
CA TYR A 69 8.93 -12.42 -18.94
C TYR A 69 7.93 -12.33 -17.79
N ASP A 70 8.40 -12.31 -16.54
CA ASP A 70 7.55 -12.06 -15.38
C ASP A 70 6.83 -10.73 -15.49
N THR A 71 7.57 -9.66 -15.80
CA THR A 71 7.00 -8.32 -15.98
C THR A 71 5.98 -8.29 -17.12
N ARG A 72 6.29 -8.86 -18.28
CA ARG A 72 5.36 -8.91 -19.43
C ARG A 72 4.06 -9.64 -19.11
N GLU A 73 4.13 -10.77 -18.41
CA GLU A 73 2.92 -11.51 -17.99
C GLU A 73 2.08 -10.68 -17.01
N LYS A 74 2.72 -10.00 -16.05
CA LYS A 74 2.04 -9.12 -15.08
C LYS A 74 1.44 -7.87 -15.75
N GLU A 75 2.11 -7.30 -16.75
CA GLU A 75 1.57 -6.20 -17.57
C GLU A 75 0.34 -6.64 -18.36
N LEU A 76 0.36 -7.86 -18.92
CA LEU A 76 -0.78 -8.41 -19.64
C LEU A 76 -1.98 -8.65 -18.71
N ALA A 77 -1.73 -9.16 -17.49
CA ALA A 77 -2.77 -9.30 -16.47
C ALA A 77 -3.35 -7.95 -16.04
N MET A 78 -2.48 -6.96 -15.80
CA MET A 78 -2.87 -5.58 -15.47
C MET A 78 -3.75 -4.98 -16.58
N LYS A 79 -3.37 -5.11 -17.85
CA LYS A 79 -4.15 -4.62 -18.99
C LYS A 79 -5.56 -5.23 -19.01
N GLY A 80 -5.67 -6.52 -18.74
CA GLY A 80 -6.95 -7.22 -18.67
C GLY A 80 -7.87 -6.72 -17.55
N ILE A 81 -7.29 -6.35 -16.40
CA ILE A 81 -8.06 -5.81 -15.27
C ILE A 81 -8.49 -4.37 -15.57
N ILE A 82 -7.58 -3.53 -16.07
CA ILE A 82 -7.85 -2.10 -16.36
C ILE A 82 -8.99 -1.92 -17.35
N ARG A 83 -9.19 -2.87 -18.27
CA ARG A 83 -10.27 -2.79 -19.27
C ARG A 83 -11.67 -2.64 -18.65
N PHE A 84 -11.85 -3.13 -17.42
CA PHE A 84 -13.11 -3.06 -16.68
C PHE A 84 -13.31 -1.72 -15.94
N GLY A 85 -12.34 -0.80 -15.99
CA GLY A 85 -12.46 0.51 -15.37
C GLY A 85 -12.66 0.44 -13.85
N SER A 86 -13.42 1.39 -13.32
CA SER A 86 -13.74 1.50 -11.89
C SER A 86 -14.47 0.29 -11.31
N ASP A 87 -15.18 -0.49 -12.15
CA ASP A 87 -15.92 -1.66 -11.70
C ASP A 87 -15.01 -2.77 -11.15
N ALA A 88 -13.70 -2.73 -11.48
CA ALA A 88 -12.71 -3.67 -10.94
C ALA A 88 -12.25 -3.31 -9.51
N LEU A 89 -12.48 -2.08 -9.04
CA LEU A 89 -11.95 -1.58 -7.75
C LEU A 89 -12.39 -2.42 -6.54
N PRO A 90 -13.68 -2.83 -6.39
CA PRO A 90 -14.09 -3.66 -5.26
C PRO A 90 -13.36 -5.01 -5.19
N LEU A 91 -13.09 -5.61 -6.36
CA LEU A 91 -12.37 -6.89 -6.46
C LEU A 91 -10.88 -6.73 -6.15
N LEU A 92 -10.28 -5.63 -6.63
CA LEU A 92 -8.91 -5.25 -6.30
C LEU A 92 -8.73 -5.01 -4.80
N LEU A 93 -9.67 -4.29 -4.15
CA LEU A 93 -9.64 -4.06 -2.71
C LEU A 93 -9.75 -5.36 -1.92
N ALA A 94 -10.69 -6.22 -2.31
CA ALA A 94 -10.86 -7.53 -1.69
C ALA A 94 -9.60 -8.40 -1.79
N HIS A 95 -8.86 -8.28 -2.89
CA HIS A 95 -7.57 -8.94 -3.07
C HIS A 95 -6.46 -8.30 -2.23
N LEU A 96 -6.33 -6.97 -2.27
CA LEU A 96 -5.35 -6.20 -1.48
C LEU A 96 -5.44 -6.50 0.01
N LYS A 97 -6.65 -6.59 0.56
CA LYS A 97 -6.87 -6.93 1.97
C LYS A 97 -6.30 -8.31 2.36
N LYS A 98 -6.26 -9.27 1.42
CA LYS A 98 -5.88 -10.67 1.67
C LYS A 98 -4.47 -11.03 1.22
N SER A 99 -3.90 -10.26 0.30
CA SER A 99 -2.61 -10.57 -0.33
C SER A 99 -1.46 -9.86 0.39
N ASP A 100 -0.31 -10.53 0.47
CA ASP A 100 0.96 -9.93 0.88
C ASP A 100 1.73 -9.35 -0.32
N LYS A 101 1.25 -9.60 -1.54
CA LYS A 101 1.85 -9.09 -2.79
C LYS A 101 1.02 -7.94 -3.32
N ILE A 102 1.31 -6.73 -2.83
CA ILE A 102 0.46 -5.55 -3.05
C ILE A 102 0.92 -4.63 -4.20
N ALA A 103 2.19 -4.68 -4.60
CA ALA A 103 2.78 -3.71 -5.54
C ALA A 103 2.03 -3.59 -6.88
N TRP A 104 1.70 -4.72 -7.53
CA TRP A 104 0.95 -4.70 -8.79
C TRP A 104 -0.52 -4.31 -8.62
N PRO A 105 -1.26 -4.86 -7.63
CA PRO A 105 -2.60 -4.39 -7.32
C PRO A 105 -2.68 -2.88 -7.01
N ILE A 106 -1.74 -2.30 -6.26
CA ILE A 106 -1.67 -0.84 -6.01
C ILE A 106 -1.45 -0.08 -7.32
N LYS A 107 -0.50 -0.51 -8.16
CA LYS A 107 -0.25 0.08 -9.49
C LYS A 107 -1.49 0.06 -10.39
N ILE A 108 -2.37 -0.94 -10.25
CA ILE A 108 -3.65 -0.99 -10.98
C ILE A 108 -4.63 0.01 -10.37
N TYR A 109 -4.73 0.07 -9.03
CA TYR A 109 -5.55 1.04 -8.31
C TYR A 109 -5.24 2.48 -8.73
N GLU A 110 -3.95 2.83 -8.78
CA GLU A 110 -3.45 4.15 -9.22
C GLU A 110 -3.87 4.55 -10.64
N LYS A 111 -4.23 3.57 -11.48
CA LYS A 111 -4.69 3.81 -12.86
C LYS A 111 -6.20 3.96 -12.98
N LEU A 112 -6.95 3.54 -11.97
CA LEU A 112 -8.40 3.38 -12.03
C LEU A 112 -9.15 4.28 -11.03
N ALA A 113 -8.51 4.63 -9.92
CA ALA A 113 -9.10 5.35 -8.80
C ALA A 113 -8.54 6.77 -8.69
N SER A 114 -9.30 7.66 -8.05
CA SER A 114 -8.82 8.97 -7.62
C SER A 114 -7.84 8.88 -6.45
N SER A 115 -7.05 9.93 -6.21
CA SER A 115 -6.13 10.00 -5.06
C SER A 115 -6.81 9.75 -3.71
N HIS A 116 -8.06 10.19 -3.56
CA HIS A 116 -8.85 9.99 -2.35
C HIS A 116 -9.23 8.51 -2.18
N GLU A 117 -9.78 7.87 -3.21
CA GLU A 117 -10.13 6.44 -3.19
C GLU A 117 -8.90 5.55 -2.99
N ILE A 118 -7.73 5.95 -3.51
CA ILE A 118 -6.47 5.23 -3.28
C ILE A 118 -6.09 5.30 -1.79
N ALA A 119 -6.13 6.48 -1.18
CA ALA A 119 -5.84 6.65 0.23
C ALA A 119 -6.78 5.80 1.10
N GLU A 120 -8.09 5.86 0.84
CA GLU A 120 -9.09 5.05 1.57
C GLU A 120 -8.85 3.55 1.40
N ALA A 121 -8.52 3.09 0.19
CA ALA A 121 -8.24 1.69 -0.08
C ALA A 121 -6.99 1.19 0.64
N LEU A 122 -5.91 1.98 0.64
CA LEU A 122 -4.67 1.69 1.35
C LEU A 122 -4.89 1.63 2.86
N GLU A 123 -5.59 2.63 3.43
CA GLU A 123 -5.95 2.64 4.85
C GLU A 123 -6.79 1.43 5.25
N ALA A 124 -7.75 1.04 4.42
CA ALA A 124 -8.57 -0.14 4.66
C ALA A 124 -7.79 -1.46 4.61
N CYS A 125 -6.54 -1.44 4.13
CA CYS A 125 -5.65 -2.60 4.07
C CYS A 125 -4.61 -2.62 5.20
N LEU A 126 -4.48 -1.56 6.00
CA LEU A 126 -3.63 -1.53 7.18
C LEU A 126 -4.18 -2.45 8.27
N ASP A 127 -3.31 -3.23 8.91
CA ASP A 127 -3.61 -3.99 10.12
C ASP A 127 -3.18 -3.17 11.34
N PHE A 128 -4.14 -2.81 12.20
CA PHE A 128 -3.94 -2.06 13.45
C PHE A 128 -3.92 -2.98 14.69
N GLY A 129 -3.86 -4.30 14.49
CA GLY A 129 -3.63 -5.26 15.57
C GLY A 129 -2.16 -5.31 15.99
N ASP A 130 -1.86 -6.14 16.99
CA ASP A 130 -0.47 -6.47 17.32
C ASP A 130 0.12 -7.37 16.22
N VAL A 131 1.02 -6.79 15.41
CA VAL A 131 1.67 -7.47 14.28
C VAL A 131 3.11 -7.89 14.57
N ALA A 132 3.62 -7.65 15.78
CA ALA A 132 5.05 -7.78 16.09
C ALA A 132 5.64 -9.18 15.82
N PHE A 133 4.80 -10.22 15.83
CA PHE A 133 5.20 -11.62 15.60
C PHE A 133 4.86 -12.15 14.20
N ASP A 134 4.34 -11.32 13.29
CA ASP A 134 3.98 -11.68 11.92
C ASP A 134 4.71 -10.77 10.93
N GLN A 135 5.86 -11.24 10.44
CA GLN A 135 6.71 -10.47 9.52
C GLN A 135 5.99 -10.07 8.23
N ASN A 136 5.07 -10.90 7.71
CA ASN A 136 4.35 -10.58 6.48
C ASN A 136 3.41 -9.40 6.70
N LYS A 137 2.77 -9.32 7.88
CA LYS A 137 1.92 -8.17 8.24
C LYS A 137 2.75 -6.92 8.47
N VAL A 138 3.89 -7.03 9.13
CA VAL A 138 4.83 -5.91 9.32
C VAL A 138 5.28 -5.35 7.97
N ASP A 139 5.77 -6.22 7.08
CA ASP A 139 6.25 -5.79 5.76
C ASP A 139 5.12 -5.21 4.90
N LYS A 140 3.92 -5.81 4.95
CA LYS A 140 2.75 -5.27 4.25
C LYS A 140 2.32 -3.90 4.78
N ASN A 141 2.23 -3.72 6.09
CA ASN A 141 1.92 -2.42 6.68
C ASN A 141 2.98 -1.38 6.30
N TYR A 142 4.26 -1.75 6.34
CA TYR A 142 5.35 -0.87 5.94
C TYR A 142 5.20 -0.41 4.49
N ASP A 143 5.00 -1.34 3.55
CA ASP A 143 4.81 -1.01 2.13
C ASP A 143 3.59 -0.10 1.92
N ILE A 144 2.46 -0.40 2.58
CA ILE A 144 1.25 0.43 2.51
C ILE A 144 1.51 1.84 3.03
N LEU A 145 2.17 1.99 4.18
CA LEU A 145 2.51 3.31 4.74
C LEU A 145 3.44 4.09 3.81
N CYS A 146 4.41 3.43 3.19
CA CYS A 146 5.27 4.06 2.18
C CYS A 146 4.48 4.63 1.00
N HIS A 147 3.46 3.90 0.51
CA HIS A 147 2.56 4.40 -0.52
C HIS A 147 1.63 5.52 0.00
N LEU A 148 1.07 5.36 1.20
CA LEU A 148 0.10 6.29 1.76
C LEU A 148 0.67 7.70 1.99
N ARG A 149 2.00 7.82 2.17
CA ARG A 149 2.71 9.09 2.34
C ARG A 149 2.48 10.07 1.18
N ASP A 150 2.23 9.57 -0.02
CA ASP A 150 2.04 10.39 -1.21
C ASP A 150 0.61 10.94 -1.35
N TYR A 151 -0.28 10.61 -0.41
CA TYR A 151 -1.69 10.96 -0.43
C TYR A 151 -2.12 11.74 0.82
N LYS A 152 -3.10 12.62 0.65
CA LYS A 152 -3.80 13.26 1.77
C LYS A 152 -4.90 12.33 2.27
N THR A 153 -4.85 12.03 3.56
CA THR A 153 -5.81 11.15 4.20
C THR A 153 -7.01 11.96 4.71
N PRO A 154 -8.24 11.62 4.31
CA PRO A 154 -9.41 12.43 4.62
C PRO A 154 -9.77 12.44 6.12
N ASP A 155 -9.56 11.34 6.86
CA ASP A 155 -10.05 11.22 8.26
C ASP A 155 -9.20 10.34 9.20
N SER A 156 -8.13 9.68 8.73
CA SER A 156 -7.43 8.65 9.51
C SER A 156 -6.10 9.08 10.14
N GLY A 157 -5.74 10.37 10.03
CA GLY A 157 -4.47 10.88 10.56
C GLY A 157 -4.20 10.50 12.03
N GLU A 158 -5.23 10.52 12.88
CA GLU A 158 -5.09 10.08 14.28
C GLU A 158 -4.95 8.57 14.44
N LYS A 159 -5.62 7.75 13.62
CA LYS A 159 -5.48 6.29 13.68
C LYS A 159 -4.04 5.87 13.36
N LEU A 160 -3.37 6.59 12.46
CA LEU A 160 -1.99 6.33 12.08
C LEU A 160 -0.99 6.54 13.24
N LEU A 161 -1.37 7.27 14.30
CA LEU A 161 -0.57 7.39 15.52
C LEU A 161 -0.35 6.02 16.20
N HIS A 162 -1.17 5.01 15.88
CA HIS A 162 -0.95 3.63 16.29
C HIS A 162 0.46 3.15 15.93
N PHE A 163 0.91 3.40 14.69
CA PHE A 163 2.17 2.88 14.18
C PHE A 163 3.41 3.46 14.88
N LEU A 164 3.28 4.59 15.57
CA LEU A 164 4.37 5.19 16.35
C LEU A 164 4.78 4.35 17.56
N LYS A 165 3.94 3.38 17.95
CA LYS A 165 4.15 2.51 19.11
C LYS A 165 4.67 1.12 18.73
N GLU A 166 4.83 0.86 17.44
CA GLU A 166 5.29 -0.44 16.94
C GLU A 166 6.73 -0.74 17.38
N HIS A 167 7.04 -2.02 17.57
CA HIS A 167 8.39 -2.45 17.91
C HIS A 167 9.37 -2.29 16.73
N ASP A 168 8.91 -2.52 15.50
CA ASP A 168 9.72 -2.35 14.29
C ASP A 168 9.91 -0.84 14.00
N GLU A 169 11.16 -0.37 14.04
CA GLU A 169 11.55 1.01 13.74
C GLU A 169 11.03 1.46 12.36
N ARG A 170 11.07 0.58 11.35
CA ARG A 170 10.66 0.92 9.98
C ARG A 170 9.19 1.28 9.93
N LEU A 171 8.35 0.58 10.71
CA LEU A 171 6.92 0.91 10.84
C LEU A 171 6.71 2.24 11.55
N ARG A 172 7.40 2.47 12.68
CA ARG A 172 7.32 3.75 13.40
C ARG A 172 7.67 4.92 12.48
N PHE A 173 8.80 4.79 11.78
CA PHE A 173 9.29 5.80 10.87
C PHE A 173 8.33 6.02 9.68
N ALA A 174 7.87 4.96 9.04
CA ALA A 174 6.91 5.08 7.93
C ALA A 174 5.59 5.72 8.37
N GLY A 175 5.06 5.33 9.54
CA GLY A 175 3.85 5.93 10.11
C GLY A 175 3.99 7.42 10.38
N ALA A 176 5.12 7.82 10.97
CA ALA A 176 5.42 9.24 11.19
C ALA A 176 5.56 10.03 9.89
N GLU A 177 6.21 9.46 8.87
CA GLU A 177 6.32 10.09 7.56
C GLU A 177 4.94 10.36 6.93
N VAL A 178 4.00 9.41 7.04
CA VAL A 178 2.62 9.63 6.59
C VAL A 178 1.96 10.75 7.39
N ILE A 179 2.12 10.78 8.72
CA ILE A 179 1.57 11.84 9.58
C ILE A 179 2.12 13.21 9.18
N LEU A 180 3.44 13.33 9.01
CA LEU A 180 4.08 14.58 8.59
C LEU A 180 3.62 14.97 7.18
N ALA A 181 3.41 14.01 6.27
CA ALA A 181 2.90 14.26 4.93
C ALA A 181 1.47 14.82 4.91
N GLN A 182 0.71 14.72 6.02
CA GLN A 182 -0.61 15.34 6.10
C GLN A 182 -0.53 16.88 6.20
N ASP A 183 0.63 17.45 6.52
CA ASP A 183 0.81 18.90 6.73
C ASP A 183 -0.16 19.49 7.78
N SER A 184 -0.56 18.68 8.75
CA SER A 184 -1.41 19.09 9.87
C SER A 184 -0.55 19.37 11.09
N GLU A 185 -0.48 20.62 11.52
CA GLU A 185 0.24 21.03 12.74
C GLU A 185 -0.30 20.30 13.98
N HIS A 186 -1.61 20.03 14.03
CA HIS A 186 -2.23 19.25 15.10
C HIS A 186 -1.69 17.82 15.20
N LEU A 187 -1.54 17.13 14.06
CA LEU A 187 -1.00 15.78 14.04
C LEU A 187 0.51 15.78 14.25
N ALA A 188 1.22 16.73 13.66
CA ALA A 188 2.65 16.89 13.83
C ALA A 188 3.03 17.17 15.29
N ALA A 189 2.19 17.89 16.05
CA ALA A 189 2.40 18.12 17.47
C ALA A 189 2.50 16.81 18.28
N LYS A 190 1.86 15.73 17.81
CA LYS A 190 1.96 14.39 18.45
C LYS A 190 3.34 13.76 18.32
N LEU A 191 4.18 14.27 17.43
CA LEU A 191 5.54 13.79 17.18
C LEU A 191 6.62 14.60 17.93
N GLU A 192 6.26 15.68 18.63
CA GLU A 192 7.24 16.60 19.24
C GLU A 192 8.13 15.93 20.29
N HIS A 193 7.62 14.92 20.99
CA HIS A 193 8.42 14.16 21.96
C HIS A 193 9.66 13.51 21.31
N TYR A 194 9.64 13.21 20.01
CA TYR A 194 10.82 12.70 19.29
C TYR A 194 11.90 13.75 19.03
N LEU A 195 11.58 15.06 19.11
CA LEU A 195 12.58 16.14 18.96
C LEU A 195 13.69 16.04 20.03
N LEU A 196 13.34 15.48 21.18
CA LEU A 196 14.20 15.31 22.35
C LEU A 196 14.70 13.87 22.53
N ASP A 197 14.29 12.94 21.67
CA ASP A 197 14.67 11.54 21.77
C ASP A 197 16.05 11.30 21.16
N GLU A 198 17.06 11.14 22.02
CA GLU A 198 18.45 10.90 21.61
C GLU A 198 18.78 9.42 21.40
N SER A 199 17.79 8.52 21.50
CA SER A 199 18.00 7.10 21.25
C SER A 199 18.42 6.85 19.81
N ALA A 200 19.33 5.89 19.62
CA ALA A 200 19.75 5.47 18.29
C ALA A 200 18.59 4.92 17.45
N GLU A 201 17.55 4.38 18.09
CA GLU A 201 16.37 3.81 17.45
C GLU A 201 15.47 4.85 16.78
N ASN A 202 15.46 6.10 17.24
CA ASN A 202 14.55 7.13 16.73
C ASN A 202 15.28 8.29 16.06
N ILE A 203 16.58 8.14 15.74
CA ILE A 203 17.38 9.22 15.15
C ILE A 203 16.82 9.71 13.80
N ARG A 204 16.38 8.78 12.94
CA ARG A 204 15.78 9.10 11.64
C ARG A 204 14.47 9.86 11.80
N LEU A 205 13.67 9.44 12.78
CA LEU A 205 12.40 10.05 13.09
C LEU A 205 12.59 11.48 13.64
N ARG A 206 13.49 11.65 14.61
CA ARG A 206 13.89 12.96 15.13
C ARG A 206 14.36 13.89 14.02
N GLN A 207 15.18 13.40 13.09
CA GLN A 207 15.63 14.16 11.94
C GLN A 207 14.45 14.60 11.05
N ALA A 208 13.58 13.67 10.64
CA ALA A 208 12.43 13.97 9.79
C ALA A 208 11.47 15.00 10.42
N VAL A 209 11.17 14.86 11.72
CA VAL A 209 10.33 15.82 12.46
C VAL A 209 11.01 17.18 12.52
N THR A 210 12.30 17.24 12.87
CA THR A 210 13.07 18.49 12.97
C THR A 210 13.10 19.24 11.64
N GLU A 211 13.42 18.54 10.55
CA GLU A 211 13.47 19.12 9.20
C GLU A 211 12.09 19.60 8.74
N LYS A 212 11.03 18.85 9.04
CA LYS A 212 9.66 19.22 8.67
C LYS A 212 9.19 20.49 9.39
N TYR A 213 9.42 20.59 10.70
CA TYR A 213 9.09 21.77 11.50
C TYR A 213 9.86 23.00 11.04
N GLU A 214 11.15 22.85 10.73
CA GLU A 214 11.95 23.94 10.16
C GLU A 214 11.41 24.38 8.81
N ARG A 215 11.11 23.44 7.91
CA ARG A 215 10.64 23.72 6.55
C ARG A 215 9.28 24.42 6.53
N LEU A 216 8.32 23.94 7.33
CA LEU A 216 6.97 24.49 7.38
C LEU A 216 6.80 25.64 8.37
N LYS A 217 7.86 25.98 9.11
CA LYS A 217 7.86 27.02 10.14
C LYS A 217 6.73 26.78 11.15
N TRP A 218 6.61 25.54 11.61
CA TRP A 218 5.70 25.22 12.69
C TRP A 218 6.31 25.59 14.04
N GLU A 219 5.47 26.13 14.90
CA GLU A 219 5.81 26.45 16.27
C GLU A 219 5.73 25.18 17.12
N ILE A 220 6.75 24.94 17.94
CA ILE A 220 6.76 23.82 18.89
C ILE A 220 5.76 24.09 20.02
N LYS A 221 4.88 23.13 20.30
CA LYS A 221 3.80 23.24 21.29
C LYS A 221 4.23 22.79 22.69
N GLU A 222 5.10 21.78 22.82
CA GLU A 222 5.66 21.28 24.09
C GLU A 222 6.78 22.20 24.64
N LYS A 223 6.47 23.50 24.78
CA LYS A 223 7.41 24.56 25.17
C LYS A 223 8.03 24.34 26.56
N GLU A 224 7.32 23.66 27.44
CA GLU A 224 7.78 23.34 28.79
C GLU A 224 8.90 22.29 28.81
N LYS A 225 9.04 21.49 27.75
CA LYS A 225 10.06 20.43 27.64
C LYS A 225 11.30 20.89 26.88
N ILE A 226 11.21 21.98 26.13
CA ILE A 226 12.24 22.42 25.18
C ILE A 226 12.80 23.78 25.60
N LYS A 227 14.13 23.91 25.56
CA LYS A 227 14.83 25.15 25.92
C LYS A 227 15.13 25.99 24.69
N ILE A 228 15.04 27.31 24.82
CA ILE A 228 15.54 28.25 23.80
C ILE A 228 17.04 28.00 23.58
N GLY A 229 17.46 27.97 22.31
CA GLY A 229 18.83 27.67 21.90
C GLY A 229 19.22 26.19 21.99
N GLN A 230 18.29 25.31 22.38
CA GLN A 230 18.55 23.87 22.44
C GLN A 230 18.84 23.33 21.04
N LYS A 231 19.95 22.61 20.93
CA LYS A 231 20.30 21.86 19.72
C LYS A 231 19.42 20.62 19.63
N LEU A 232 18.82 20.39 18.47
CA LEU A 232 17.95 19.25 18.22
C LEU A 232 18.68 18.18 17.42
N ILE A 233 19.25 18.56 16.28
CA ILE A 233 20.17 17.73 15.49
C ILE A 233 21.30 18.63 14.98
N ASP A 234 22.33 18.05 14.37
CA ASP A 234 23.44 18.82 13.81
C ASP A 234 22.94 19.90 12.85
N GLY A 235 23.29 21.15 13.16
CA GLY A 235 22.89 22.32 12.36
C GLY A 235 21.48 22.83 12.61
N TYR A 236 20.76 22.37 13.63
CA TYR A 236 19.41 22.87 13.96
C TYR A 236 19.26 23.19 15.45
N LYS A 237 18.61 24.32 15.75
CA LYS A 237 18.31 24.77 17.11
C LYS A 237 16.93 25.41 17.23
N VAL A 238 16.48 25.59 18.47
CA VAL A 238 15.23 26.28 18.80
C VAL A 238 15.48 27.78 19.00
N ASP A 239 14.69 28.62 18.33
CA ASP A 239 14.76 30.08 18.45
C ASP A 239 13.94 30.62 19.66
N PRO A 240 14.02 31.92 19.99
CA PRO A 240 13.26 32.49 21.11
C PRO A 240 11.74 32.43 20.97
N ASN A 241 11.23 32.21 19.76
CA ASN A 241 9.81 32.11 19.45
C ASN A 241 9.34 30.64 19.34
N PHE A 242 10.18 29.68 19.73
CA PHE A 242 9.92 28.23 19.66
C PHE A 242 9.74 27.69 18.23
N TYR A 243 10.41 28.28 17.26
CA TYR A 243 10.58 27.70 15.92
C TYR A 243 11.93 27.01 15.81
N ILE A 244 11.99 25.97 14.97
CA ILE A 244 13.25 25.34 14.58
C ILE A 244 13.90 26.16 13.47
N VAL A 245 15.17 26.50 13.66
CA VAL A 245 15.99 27.25 12.71
C VAL A 245 17.33 26.55 12.47
N LYS A 246 17.90 26.76 11.28
CA LYS A 246 19.26 26.28 10.97
C LYS A 246 20.31 27.10 11.72
N GLU A 247 21.33 26.43 12.25
CA GLU A 247 22.51 27.10 12.80
C GLU A 247 23.28 27.77 11.65
N SER A 248 23.50 29.08 11.81
CA SER A 248 24.35 29.89 10.93
C SER A 248 25.83 29.62 11.18
#